data_AF-A0A9Q9P4S0-F1
#
_entry.id   AF-A0A9Q9P4S0-F1
#
_cell.length_a   1.000
_cell.length_b   1.000
_cell.length_c   1.000
_cell.angle_alpha   90.00
_cell.angle_beta   90.00
_cell.angle_gamma   90.00
#
_symmetry.space_group_name_H-M   'P 1'
#
loop_
_entity.id
_entity.type
_entity.pdbx_description
1 polymer ?
#
loop_
_entity_poly.entity_id
_entity_poly.type
_entity_poly.pdbx_seq_one_letter_code
_entity_poly.pdbx_strand_id
1 'polypeptide(L)' 'MASFAHITTDIGYSVLVKGEKSSDVATRVGRSKQNISSTVKRIWDLYQNTTLKAENGEPLISSGLDTSKPC' A
#
# COMPACT_ATOMS: atom_id res chain seq x y z
N MET A 1 0.65 22.19 8.03
CA MET A 1 1.77 21.22 7.93
C MET A 1 1.17 19.83 7.71
N ALA A 2 1.45 19.16 6.59
CA ALA A 2 1.06 17.75 6.46
C ALA A 2 2.04 16.89 7.29
N SER A 3 1.51 16.09 8.21
CA SER A 3 2.31 15.12 8.95
C SER A 3 2.84 14.03 8.00
N PHE A 4 3.96 13.40 8.35
CA PHE A 4 4.51 12.25 7.62
C PHE A 4 3.48 11.13 7.43
N ALA A 5 2.60 10.93 8.42
CA ALA A 5 1.50 9.97 8.34
C ALA A 5 0.46 10.34 7.26
N HIS A 6 0.18 11.64 7.09
CA HIS A 6 -0.77 12.15 6.09
C HIS A 6 -0.22 11.93 4.66
N ILE A 7 1.06 12.21 4.44
CA ILE A 7 1.71 12.01 3.13
C ILE A 7 1.78 10.52 2.78
N THR A 8 2.09 9.66 3.75
CA THR A 8 2.14 8.19 3.53
C THR A 8 0.77 7.64 3.14
N THR A 9 -0.29 8.10 3.81
CA THR A 9 -1.68 7.69 3.51
C THR A 9 -2.11 8.16 2.13
N ASP A 10 -1.80 9.41 1.77
CA ASP A 10 -2.12 9.97 0.44
C ASP A 10 -1.40 9.23 -0.69
N ILE A 11 -0.11 8.90 -0.50
CA ILE A 11 0.66 8.07 -1.44
C ILE A 11 0.03 6.68 -1.61
N GLY A 12 -0.28 6.02 -0.50
CA GLY A 12 -0.90 4.70 -0.51
C GLY A 12 -2.24 4.69 -1.24
N TYR A 13 -3.13 5.63 -0.89
CA TYR A 13 -4.43 5.77 -1.54
C TYR A 13 -4.31 6.05 -3.04
N SER A 14 -3.45 6.99 -3.43
CA SER A 14 -3.28 7.38 -4.83
C SER A 14 -2.76 6.22 -5.70
N VAL A 15 -1.75 5.48 -5.22
CA VAL A 15 -1.11 4.43 -6.02
C VAL A 15 -1.85 3.09 -5.90
N LEU A 16 -2.18 2.65 -4.70
CA LEU A 16 -2.75 1.31 -4.47
C LEU A 16 -4.26 1.24 -4.69
N VAL A 17 -4.98 2.34 -4.47
CA VAL A 17 -6.45 2.37 -4.59
C VAL A 17 -6.90 3.00 -5.90
N LYS A 18 -6.36 4.17 -6.25
CA LYS A 18 -6.72 4.88 -7.49
C LYS A 18 -5.95 4.44 -8.74
N GLY A 19 -4.83 3.72 -8.58
CA GLY A 19 -3.98 3.30 -9.69
C GLY A 19 -3.20 4.44 -10.36
N GLU A 20 -2.99 5.55 -9.66
CA GLU A 20 -2.20 6.67 -10.19
C GLU A 20 -0.74 6.26 -10.41
N LYS A 21 -0.12 6.78 -11.48
CA LYS A 21 1.28 6.50 -11.77
C LYS A 21 2.17 7.12 -10.69
N SER A 22 3.14 6.36 -10.18
CA SER A 22 4.05 6.82 -9.14
C SER A 22 4.88 8.05 -9.54
N SER A 23 5.10 8.28 -10.84
CA SER A 23 5.76 9.50 -11.36
C SER A 23 4.94 10.77 -11.11
N ASP A 24 3.63 10.66 -11.26
CA ASP A 24 2.72 11.81 -11.22
C ASP A 24 2.47 12.17 -9.75
N VAL A 25 2.32 11.15 -8.90
CA VAL A 25 2.28 11.30 -7.44
C VAL A 25 3.57 11.92 -6.92
N ALA A 26 4.74 11.47 -7.38
CA ALA A 26 6.05 12.00 -6.98
C ALA A 26 6.16 13.51 -7.22
N THR A 27 5.74 13.97 -8.41
CA THR A 27 5.71 15.40 -8.76
C THR A 27 4.76 16.18 -7.85
N ARG A 28 3.56 15.65 -7.57
CA ARG A 28 2.55 16.30 -6.72
C ARG A 28 3.01 16.47 -5.27
N VAL A 29 3.63 15.45 -4.69
CA VAL A 29 4.04 15.47 -3.27
C VAL A 29 5.47 15.99 -3.05
N GLY A 30 6.17 16.39 -4.11
CA GLY A 30 7.54 16.91 -4.03
C GLY A 30 8.56 15.86 -3.56
N ARG A 31 8.43 14.62 -4.03
CA ARG A 31 9.31 13.49 -3.66
C ARG A 31 9.89 12.81 -4.89
N SER A 32 10.95 12.02 -4.72
CA SER A 32 11.48 11.22 -5.81
C SER A 32 10.58 10.00 -6.08
N LYS A 33 10.54 9.53 -7.33
CA LYS A 33 9.82 8.31 -7.72
C LYS A 33 10.25 7.10 -6.87
N GLN A 34 11.54 6.98 -6.57
CA GLN A 34 12.08 5.90 -5.73
C GLN A 34 11.50 5.97 -4.30
N ASN A 35 11.38 7.17 -3.72
CA ASN A 35 10.76 7.36 -2.42
C ASN A 35 9.28 6.94 -2.43
N ILE A 36 8.53 7.25 -3.50
CA ILE A 36 7.16 6.78 -3.68
C ILE A 36 7.10 5.26 -3.74
N SER A 37 7.90 4.62 -4.60
CA SER A 37 7.92 3.16 -4.75
C SER A 37 8.26 2.43 -3.45
N SER A 38 9.24 2.90 -2.68
CA SER A 38 9.57 2.32 -1.38
C SER A 38 8.44 2.49 -0.35
N THR A 39 7.77 3.64 -0.36
CA THR A 39 6.63 3.91 0.53
C THR A 39 5.44 3.01 0.21
N VAL A 40 5.09 2.90 -1.07
CA VAL A 40 4.01 2.01 -1.55
C VAL A 40 4.28 0.56 -1.18
N LYS A 41 5.51 0.08 -1.39
CA LYS A 41 5.91 -1.28 -1.00
C LYS A 41 5.76 -1.50 0.50
N ARG A 42 6.21 -0.56 1.33
CA ARG A 42 6.05 -0.64 2.80
C ARG A 42 4.58 -0.71 3.22
N ILE A 43 3.70 0.09 2.60
CA ILE A 43 2.26 0.06 2.89
C ILE A 43 1.67 -1.29 2.52
N TRP A 44 2.03 -1.81 1.35
CA TRP A 44 1.59 -3.13 0.89
C TRP A 44 2.06 -4.25 1.82
N ASP A 45 3.34 -4.25 2.19
CA ASP A 45 3.90 -5.25 3.11
C ASP A 45 3.20 -5.21 4.47
N LEU A 46 2.87 -4.02 4.99
CA LEU A 46 2.10 -3.86 6.22
C LEU A 46 0.67 -4.39 6.07
N TYR A 47 0.01 -4.10 4.95
CA TYR A 47 -1.33 -4.61 4.66
C TYR A 47 -1.33 -6.15 4.63
N GLN A 48 -0.40 -6.75 3.90
CA GLN A 48 -0.29 -8.21 3.78
C GLN A 48 0.07 -8.91 5.10
N ASN A 49 0.90 -8.28 5.93
CA ASN A 49 1.31 -8.83 7.22
C ASN A 49 0.34 -8.51 8.36
N THR A 50 -0.69 -7.69 8.10
CA THR A 50 -1.73 -7.43 9.08
C THR A 50 -2.68 -8.62 9.11
N THR A 51 -2.62 -9.41 10.18
CA THR A 51 -3.66 -10.39 10.49
C THR A 51 -4.95 -9.62 10.75
N LEU A 52 -5.79 -9.49 9.72
CA LEU A 52 -7.13 -8.98 9.87
C LEU A 52 -7.85 -9.91 10.84
N LYS A 53 -8.40 -9.37 11.91
CA LYS A 53 -9.16 -10.11 12.92
C LYS A 53 -10.62 -9.77 12.71
N ALA A 54 -11.45 -10.79 12.53
CA ALA A 54 -12.91 -10.61 12.54
C ALA A 54 -13.33 -10.11 13.94
N GLU A 55 -14.53 -9.55 14.05
CA GLU A 55 -15.08 -9.05 15.32
C GLU A 55 -15.13 -10.15 16.41
N ASN A 56 -15.12 -11.42 16.03
CA ASN A 56 -15.05 -12.57 16.92
C ASN A 56 -13.61 -12.99 17.31
N GLY A 57 -12.58 -12.24 16.92
CA GLY A 57 -11.18 -12.52 17.27
C GLY A 57 -10.47 -13.55 16.37
N GLU A 58 -11.19 -14.16 15.43
CA GLU A 58 -10.62 -15.09 14.47
C GLU A 58 -9.86 -14.36 13.36
N PRO A 59 -8.72 -14.88 12.87
CA PRO A 59 -8.06 -14.30 11.71
C PRO A 59 -8.97 -14.43 10.49
N LEU A 60 -9.24 -13.29 9.84
CA LEU A 60 -9.75 -13.21 8.48
C LEU A 60 -8.64 -13.67 7.54
N ILE A 61 -8.52 -14.99 7.40
CA ILE A 61 -7.73 -15.60 6.33
C ILE A 61 -8.47 -15.31 5.03
N SER A 62 -7.89 -14.49 4.15
CA SER A 62 -8.34 -14.43 2.76
C SER A 62 -7.99 -15.77 2.11
N SER A 63 -8.93 -16.71 2.11
CA SER A 63 -8.86 -17.91 1.29
C SER A 63 -8.89 -17.50 -0.19
N GLY A 64 -7.72 -17.28 -0.79
CA GLY A 64 -7.66 -16.97 -2.23
C GLY A 64 -6.38 -16.29 -2.69
N LEU A 65 -5.24 -16.99 -2.62
CA LEU A 65 -4.22 -16.84 -3.66
C LEU A 65 -3.44 -18.16 -3.76
N ASP A 66 -4.01 -19.10 -4.52
CA ASP A 66 -3.22 -20.17 -5.11
C ASP A 66 -2.21 -19.51 -6.06
N THR A 67 -0.97 -19.38 -5.60
CA THR A 67 0.16 -18.95 -6.42
C THR A 67 0.69 -20.13 -7.22
N SER A 68 -0.18 -20.78 -8.01
CA SER A 68 0.23 -21.68 -9.08
C SER A 68 0.90 -20.88 -10.20
N LYS A 69 2.17 -20.55 -9.93
CA LYS A 69 3.36 -20.41 -10.79
C LYS A 69 3.15 -19.91 -12.23
N PRO A 70 3.77 -18.79 -12.64
CA PRO A 70 3.82 -18.41 -14.05
C PRO A 70 4.77 -19.35 -14.82
N CYS A 71 4.43 -19.61 -16.08
CA CYS A 71 5.27 -20.24 -17.09
C CYS A 71 6.64 -19.57 -17.22
#